data_AF-A0A7D4IA91-F1
#
_entry.id   AF-A0A7D4IA91-F1
#
_cell.length_a   1.000
_cell.length_b   1.000
_cell.length_c   1.000
_cell.angle_alpha   90.00
_cell.angle_beta   90.00
_cell.angle_gamma   90.00
#
_symmetry.space_group_name_H-M   'P 1'
#
loop_
_entity.id
_entity.type
_entity.pdbx_description
1 polymer ?
#
loop_
_entity_poly.entity_id
_entity_poly.type
_entity_poly.pdbx_seq_one_letter_code
_entity_poly.pdbx_strand_id
1 'polypeptide(L)'
;MAHEVFHNGKKVGEFDAESRWANSPADQARIADILAPFATAKAPISQAERMASHAHAFATVALHLYNNHRTSTMPGMPSFLRPEFLSPFCVNASLAIELMLKALAEIHGTNIKKVHELDKLFNALPVAARAQLNAEIRSVDVDGRHFPGGLQAALPQINRAFVEWRYAYEHSNISPFPMDGARVILEACRRALVVAFQKRGIASATGGKSGNEK
;
A
#
# COMPACT_ATOMS: atom_id res chain seq x y z
N MET A 1 -11.45 -27.33 18.24
CA MET A 1 -10.26 -27.76 17.46
C MET A 1 -10.11 -26.82 16.29
N ALA A 2 -8.94 -26.20 16.07
CA ALA A 2 -8.79 -25.25 14.98
C ALA A 2 -8.89 -25.95 13.62
N HIS A 3 -9.60 -25.33 12.66
CA HIS A 3 -9.59 -25.76 11.27
C HIS A 3 -8.44 -25.09 10.54
N GLU A 4 -7.54 -25.91 9.99
CA GLU A 4 -6.41 -25.43 9.21
C GLU A 4 -6.82 -25.24 7.74
N VAL A 5 -6.43 -24.11 7.15
CA VAL A 5 -6.62 -23.88 5.71
C VAL A 5 -5.34 -24.23 4.98
N PHE A 6 -5.48 -25.10 3.99
CA PHE A 6 -4.40 -25.47 3.10
C PHE A 6 -4.68 -24.95 1.70
N HIS A 7 -3.63 -24.48 1.05
CA HIS A 7 -3.64 -24.21 -0.38
C HIS A 7 -2.38 -24.80 -1.01
N ASN A 8 -2.54 -25.63 -2.05
CA ASN A 8 -1.47 -26.44 -2.65
C ASN A 8 -0.64 -27.23 -1.61
N GLY A 9 -1.30 -27.77 -0.58
CA GLY A 9 -0.64 -28.56 0.48
C GLY A 9 0.13 -27.75 1.52
N LYS A 10 0.13 -26.40 1.47
CA LYS A 10 0.76 -25.54 2.48
C LYS A 10 -0.29 -24.90 3.38
N LYS A 11 -0.07 -24.91 4.70
CA LYS A 11 -0.92 -24.20 5.67
C LYS A 11 -0.80 -22.69 5.45
N VAL A 12 -1.93 -22.03 5.22
CA VAL A 12 -2.02 -20.59 4.90
C VAL A 12 -2.83 -19.80 5.92
N GLY A 13 -3.50 -20.49 6.84
CA GLY A 13 -4.25 -19.90 7.93
C GLY A 13 -4.82 -20.96 8.85
N GLU A 14 -5.41 -20.52 9.96
CA GLU A 14 -6.20 -21.34 10.86
C GLU A 14 -7.36 -20.51 11.40
N PHE A 15 -8.49 -21.18 11.67
CA PHE A 15 -9.61 -20.57 12.38
C PHE A 15 -10.01 -21.43 13.54
N ASP A 16 -10.56 -20.79 14.56
CA ASP A 16 -11.28 -21.50 15.59
C ASP A 16 -12.50 -22.23 15.00
N ALA A 17 -12.77 -23.46 15.46
CA ALA A 17 -13.98 -24.21 15.11
C ALA A 17 -15.26 -23.52 15.58
N GLU A 18 -15.16 -22.59 16.53
CA GLU A 18 -16.29 -21.78 16.99
C GLU A 18 -16.48 -20.51 16.16
N SER A 19 -15.61 -20.26 15.16
CA SER A 19 -15.70 -19.07 14.31
C SER A 19 -16.92 -19.14 13.39
N ARG A 20 -17.89 -18.27 13.66
CA ARG A 20 -19.08 -18.01 12.83
C ARG A 20 -18.83 -17.74 11.34
N TRP A 21 -17.57 -17.55 10.94
CA TRP A 21 -17.14 -17.20 9.58
C TRP A 21 -16.64 -18.40 8.76
N ALA A 22 -16.56 -19.61 9.32
CA ALA A 22 -16.03 -20.80 8.64
C ALA A 22 -16.84 -22.10 8.91
N ASN A 23 -18.12 -21.95 9.28
CA ASN A 23 -18.98 -23.04 9.74
C ASN A 23 -19.55 -23.91 8.60
N SER A 24 -19.40 -23.49 7.36
CA SER A 24 -19.85 -24.26 6.20
C SER A 24 -18.70 -24.59 5.25
N PRO A 25 -18.77 -25.71 4.51
CA PRO A 25 -17.84 -25.99 3.41
C PRO A 25 -17.75 -24.85 2.38
N ALA A 26 -18.84 -24.08 2.19
CA ALA A 26 -18.86 -22.93 1.29
C ALA A 26 -18.03 -21.74 1.82
N ASP A 27 -18.08 -21.48 3.13
CA ASP A 27 -17.26 -20.43 3.75
C ASP A 27 -15.77 -20.80 3.72
N GLN A 28 -15.45 -22.08 3.98
CA GLN A 28 -14.09 -22.59 3.88
C GLN A 28 -13.53 -22.49 2.46
N ALA A 29 -14.34 -22.80 1.44
CA ALA A 29 -13.97 -22.60 0.03
C ALA A 29 -13.73 -21.12 -0.30
N ARG A 30 -14.62 -20.22 0.15
CA ARG A 30 -14.48 -18.77 -0.07
C ARG A 30 -13.22 -18.21 0.57
N ILE A 31 -12.89 -18.67 1.76
CA ILE A 31 -11.66 -18.31 2.47
C ILE A 31 -10.44 -18.86 1.72
N ALA A 32 -10.48 -20.12 1.29
CA ALA A 32 -9.39 -20.71 0.50
C ALA A 32 -9.17 -19.92 -0.80
N ASP A 33 -10.23 -19.44 -1.45
CA ASP A 33 -10.16 -18.56 -2.62
C ASP A 33 -9.56 -17.19 -2.29
N ILE A 34 -9.89 -16.61 -1.13
CA ILE A 34 -9.28 -15.35 -0.65
C ILE A 34 -7.78 -15.54 -0.38
N LEU A 35 -7.39 -16.69 0.16
CA LEU A 35 -6.01 -16.99 0.54
C LEU A 35 -5.17 -17.56 -0.61
N ALA A 36 -5.79 -18.11 -1.65
CA ALA A 36 -5.14 -18.74 -2.81
C ALA A 36 -4.11 -17.84 -3.52
N PRO A 37 -4.36 -16.53 -3.74
CA PRO A 37 -3.36 -15.63 -4.33
C PRO A 37 -2.11 -15.45 -3.47
N PHE A 38 -2.21 -15.59 -2.15
CA PHE A 38 -1.08 -15.50 -1.23
C PHE A 38 -0.28 -16.79 -1.13
N ALA A 39 -0.85 -17.90 -1.61
CA ALA A 39 -0.31 -19.24 -1.49
C ALA A 39 0.27 -19.78 -2.81
N THR A 40 -0.06 -19.16 -3.94
CA THR A 40 0.41 -19.55 -5.28
C THR A 40 1.62 -18.73 -5.72
N ALA A 41 2.80 -19.06 -5.19
CA ALA A 41 4.05 -18.63 -5.79
C ALA A 41 4.47 -19.65 -6.88
N LYS A 42 4.07 -19.43 -8.14
CA LYS A 42 4.57 -20.22 -9.30
C LYS A 42 6.03 -19.89 -9.71
N ALA A 43 6.64 -18.94 -9.03
CA ALA A 43 8.08 -18.67 -8.91
C ALA A 43 8.27 -17.94 -7.57
N PRO A 44 9.46 -17.93 -6.93
CA PRO A 44 9.65 -17.12 -5.73
C PRO A 44 9.45 -15.65 -6.11
N ILE A 45 8.26 -15.11 -5.81
CA ILE A 45 7.95 -13.68 -5.96
C ILE A 45 9.07 -12.89 -5.31
N SER A 46 9.59 -11.88 -6.00
CA SER A 46 10.65 -11.04 -5.46
C SER A 46 10.14 -10.27 -4.25
N GLN A 47 11.07 -9.81 -3.41
CA GLN A 47 10.70 -9.04 -2.23
C GLN A 47 9.96 -7.74 -2.58
N ALA A 48 10.34 -7.09 -3.68
CA ALA A 48 9.64 -5.93 -4.22
C ALA A 48 8.18 -6.26 -4.58
N GLU A 49 7.93 -7.41 -5.21
CA GLU A 49 6.56 -7.84 -5.55
C GLU A 49 5.72 -8.14 -4.32
N ARG A 50 6.31 -8.75 -3.28
CA ARG A 50 5.61 -8.93 -1.99
C ARG A 50 5.22 -7.61 -1.34
N MET A 51 6.16 -6.66 -1.29
CA MET A 51 5.89 -5.32 -0.73
C MET A 51 4.81 -4.60 -1.54
N ALA A 52 4.90 -4.61 -2.88
CA ALA A 52 3.93 -3.98 -3.76
C ALA A 52 2.54 -4.61 -3.63
N SER A 53 2.45 -5.94 -3.54
CA SER A 53 1.18 -6.65 -3.32
C SER A 53 0.55 -6.28 -1.98
N HIS A 54 1.36 -6.24 -0.91
CA HIS A 54 0.87 -5.85 0.42
C HIS A 54 0.42 -4.39 0.43
N ALA A 55 1.18 -3.50 -0.21
CA ALA A 55 0.83 -2.10 -0.36
C ALA A 55 -0.48 -1.91 -1.12
N HIS A 56 -0.71 -2.70 -2.17
CA HIS A 56 -1.94 -2.66 -2.97
C HIS A 56 -3.17 -3.03 -2.16
N ALA A 57 -3.07 -4.04 -1.27
CA ALA A 57 -4.17 -4.41 -0.38
C ALA A 57 -4.58 -3.25 0.54
N PHE A 58 -3.60 -2.63 1.22
CA PHE A 58 -3.86 -1.46 2.07
C PHE A 58 -4.36 -0.25 1.29
N ALA A 59 -3.80 0.02 0.10
CA ALA A 59 -4.25 1.12 -0.75
C ALA A 59 -5.70 0.95 -1.20
N THR A 60 -6.10 -0.28 -1.55
CA THR A 60 -7.48 -0.60 -1.93
C THR A 60 -8.45 -0.32 -0.79
N VAL A 61 -8.12 -0.75 0.43
CA VAL A 61 -8.93 -0.46 1.63
C VAL A 61 -8.99 1.05 1.91
N ALA A 62 -7.86 1.75 1.84
CA ALA A 62 -7.82 3.20 2.00
C ALA A 62 -8.73 3.92 0.98
N LEU A 63 -8.65 3.57 -0.30
CA LEU A 63 -9.49 4.19 -1.32
C LEU A 63 -10.98 3.88 -1.15
N HIS A 64 -11.31 2.66 -0.71
CA HIS A 64 -12.69 2.30 -0.35
C HIS A 64 -13.22 3.19 0.79
N LEU A 65 -12.45 3.35 1.86
CA LEU A 65 -12.80 4.20 3.00
C LEU A 65 -12.93 5.68 2.59
N TYR A 66 -12.01 6.18 1.76
CA TYR A 66 -12.04 7.56 1.25
C TYR A 66 -13.29 7.81 0.40
N ASN A 67 -13.62 6.90 -0.50
CA ASN A 67 -14.78 7.06 -1.38
C ASN A 67 -16.08 6.99 -0.59
N ASN A 68 -16.22 6.02 0.33
CA ASN A 68 -17.38 5.92 1.21
C ASN A 68 -17.50 7.13 2.15
N HIS A 69 -16.36 7.67 2.61
CA HIS A 69 -16.36 8.90 3.39
C HIS A 69 -17.04 10.04 2.62
N ARG A 70 -16.72 10.18 1.33
CA ARG A 70 -17.28 11.21 0.45
C ARG A 70 -18.72 10.98 0.00
N THR A 71 -19.13 9.73 -0.24
CA THR A 71 -20.45 9.40 -0.79
C THR A 71 -21.52 9.19 0.27
N SER A 72 -21.15 8.80 1.49
CA SER A 72 -22.08 8.77 2.62
C SER A 72 -22.33 10.20 3.12
N THR A 73 -23.00 11.01 2.32
CA THR A 73 -23.56 12.29 2.74
C THR A 73 -24.84 12.05 3.51
N MET A 74 -24.77 11.89 4.83
CA MET A 74 -25.91 12.31 5.66
C MET A 74 -25.90 13.84 5.65
N PRO A 75 -26.97 14.50 5.17
CA PRO A 75 -27.03 15.96 5.18
C PRO A 75 -26.82 16.50 6.59
N GLY A 76 -25.83 17.39 6.77
CA GLY A 76 -25.61 18.12 8.03
C GLY A 76 -24.60 17.51 9.02
N MET A 77 -23.98 16.36 8.75
CA MET A 77 -22.96 15.81 9.64
C MET A 77 -21.54 16.25 9.20
N PRO A 78 -20.79 17.01 10.03
CA PRO A 78 -19.41 17.38 9.72
C PRO A 78 -18.50 16.16 9.52
N SER A 79 -17.55 16.26 8.58
CA SER A 79 -16.61 15.19 8.23
C SER A 79 -15.76 14.69 9.41
N PHE A 80 -15.53 15.51 10.44
CA PHE A 80 -14.81 15.13 11.65
C PHE A 80 -15.59 14.19 12.58
N LEU A 81 -16.91 14.02 12.40
CA LEU A 81 -17.75 13.14 13.23
C LEU A 81 -17.77 11.68 12.76
N ARG A 82 -16.93 11.29 11.80
CA ARG A 82 -16.88 9.93 11.25
C ARG A 82 -15.52 9.24 11.44
N PRO A 83 -15.08 9.03 12.70
CA PRO A 83 -13.78 8.45 13.01
C PRO A 83 -13.59 7.03 12.45
N GLU A 84 -14.68 6.28 12.22
CA GLU A 84 -14.67 4.93 11.66
C GLU A 84 -14.18 4.86 10.21
N PHE A 85 -14.20 5.98 9.48
CA PHE A 85 -13.57 6.08 8.16
C PHE A 85 -12.19 6.74 8.23
N LEU A 86 -12.06 7.79 9.06
CA LEU A 86 -10.85 8.62 9.10
C LEU A 86 -9.64 7.87 9.67
N SER A 87 -9.76 7.28 10.87
CA SER A 87 -8.61 6.62 11.50
C SER A 87 -8.12 5.42 10.66
N PRO A 88 -9.01 4.51 10.20
CA PRO A 88 -8.60 3.42 9.32
C PRO A 88 -8.02 3.94 7.99
N PHE A 89 -8.56 5.00 7.39
CA PHE A 89 -8.00 5.57 6.18
C PHE A 89 -6.56 6.05 6.38
N CYS A 90 -6.31 6.83 7.45
CA CYS A 90 -4.98 7.36 7.76
C CYS A 90 -3.96 6.23 7.92
N VAL A 91 -4.31 5.18 8.66
CA VAL A 91 -3.44 4.02 8.90
C VAL A 91 -3.17 3.25 7.61
N ASN A 92 -4.21 2.90 6.85
CA ASN A 92 -4.08 2.13 5.62
C ASN A 92 -3.30 2.91 4.55
N ALA A 93 -3.60 4.20 4.36
CA ALA A 93 -2.92 5.04 3.38
C ALA A 93 -1.43 5.20 3.70
N SER A 94 -1.09 5.48 4.96
CA SER A 94 0.30 5.68 5.37
C SER A 94 1.13 4.40 5.20
N LEU A 95 0.59 3.26 5.63
CA LEU A 95 1.27 1.97 5.50
C LEU A 95 1.41 1.54 4.04
N ALA A 96 0.41 1.80 3.20
CA ALA A 96 0.52 1.58 1.76
C ALA A 96 1.63 2.44 1.14
N ILE A 97 1.71 3.73 1.47
CA ILE A 97 2.78 4.63 0.99
C ILE A 97 4.15 4.11 1.44
N GLU A 98 4.30 3.71 2.72
CA GLU A 98 5.53 3.13 3.25
C GLU A 98 6.00 1.92 2.42
N LEU A 99 5.09 0.97 2.20
CA LEU A 99 5.39 -0.27 1.47
C LEU A 99 5.68 -0.01 -0.01
N MET A 100 5.02 0.94 -0.66
CA MET A 100 5.31 1.30 -2.05
C MET A 100 6.67 1.96 -2.19
N LEU A 101 7.06 2.86 -1.28
CA LEU A 101 8.39 3.47 -1.28
C LEU A 101 9.47 2.41 -1.06
N LYS A 102 9.25 1.45 -0.15
CA LYS A 102 10.15 0.31 0.05
C LYS A 102 10.26 -0.58 -1.19
N ALA A 103 9.13 -0.86 -1.85
CA ALA A 103 9.11 -1.64 -3.08
C ALA A 103 9.89 -0.94 -4.21
N LEU A 104 9.69 0.37 -4.39
CA LEU A 104 10.46 1.17 -5.34
C LEU A 104 11.96 1.10 -5.05
N ALA A 105 12.37 1.30 -3.79
CA ALA A 105 13.76 1.21 -3.39
C ALA A 105 14.38 -0.16 -3.72
N GLU A 106 13.67 -1.24 -3.42
CA GLU A 106 14.12 -2.61 -3.69
C GLU A 106 14.29 -2.87 -5.20
N ILE A 107 13.37 -2.37 -6.05
CA ILE A 107 13.49 -2.47 -7.53
C ILE A 107 14.77 -1.78 -8.02
N HIS A 108 15.14 -0.68 -7.39
CA HIS A 108 16.36 0.06 -7.70
C HIS A 108 17.60 -0.43 -6.92
N GLY A 109 17.53 -1.60 -6.27
CA GLY A 109 18.67 -2.20 -5.57
C GLY A 109 19.05 -1.52 -4.25
N THR A 110 18.18 -0.67 -3.70
CA THR A 110 18.42 0.05 -2.44
C THR A 110 17.66 -0.63 -1.29
N ASN A 111 18.38 -1.09 -0.27
CA ASN A 111 17.78 -1.76 0.89
C ASN A 111 17.44 -0.77 2.01
N ILE A 112 16.14 -0.45 2.14
CA ILE A 112 15.62 0.45 3.19
C ILE A 112 14.54 -0.22 4.07
N LYS A 113 14.61 -1.56 4.19
CA LYS A 113 13.57 -2.39 4.83
C LYS A 113 13.22 -1.98 6.26
N LYS A 114 14.22 -1.54 7.03
CA LYS A 114 14.11 -1.16 8.45
C LYS A 114 13.77 0.32 8.68
N VAL A 115 13.65 1.12 7.61
CA VAL A 115 13.25 2.53 7.72
C VAL A 115 11.72 2.59 7.67
N HIS A 116 11.10 3.34 8.56
CA HIS A 116 9.63 3.45 8.62
C HIS A 116 9.14 4.88 8.36
N GLU A 117 10.03 5.87 8.54
CA GLU A 117 9.70 7.27 8.34
C GLU A 117 9.62 7.60 6.85
N LEU A 118 8.47 8.10 6.40
CA LEU A 118 8.14 8.27 4.98
C LEU A 118 9.09 9.24 4.26
N ASP A 119 9.48 10.33 4.91
CA ASP A 119 10.43 11.32 4.39
C ASP A 119 11.83 10.70 4.22
N LYS A 120 12.29 9.91 5.21
CA LYS A 120 13.56 9.18 5.11
C LYS A 120 13.52 8.14 3.99
N LEU A 121 12.41 7.40 3.85
CA LEU A 121 12.21 6.44 2.77
C LEU A 121 12.30 7.12 1.40
N PHE A 122 11.60 8.24 1.22
CA PHE A 122 11.64 9.00 -0.02
C PHE A 122 13.05 9.55 -0.32
N ASN A 123 13.73 10.12 0.67
CA ASN A 123 15.08 10.66 0.50
C ASN A 123 16.12 9.57 0.22
N ALA A 124 15.89 8.34 0.68
CA ALA A 124 16.76 7.21 0.41
C ALA A 124 16.57 6.59 -0.98
N LEU A 125 15.48 6.91 -1.70
CA LEU A 125 15.29 6.48 -3.08
C LEU A 125 16.38 7.07 -3.99
N PRO A 126 16.87 6.33 -5.01
CA PRO A 126 17.77 6.89 -6.01
C PRO A 126 17.18 8.09 -6.74
N VAL A 127 18.04 9.00 -7.21
CA VAL A 127 17.65 10.26 -7.87
C VAL A 127 16.63 10.03 -8.99
N ALA A 128 16.85 9.02 -9.83
CA ALA A 128 15.95 8.67 -10.92
C ALA A 128 14.55 8.25 -10.43
N ALA A 129 14.49 7.47 -9.34
CA ALA A 129 13.23 7.04 -8.75
C ALA A 129 12.46 8.21 -8.13
N ARG A 130 13.16 9.12 -7.42
CA ARG A 130 12.56 10.35 -6.88
C ARG A 130 12.05 11.27 -7.99
N ALA A 131 12.83 11.43 -9.06
CA ALA A 131 12.44 12.26 -10.20
C ALA A 131 11.19 11.72 -10.89
N GLN A 132 11.14 10.40 -11.11
CA GLN A 132 9.97 9.73 -11.66
C GLN A 132 8.74 9.91 -10.76
N LEU A 133 8.87 9.65 -9.46
CA LEU A 133 7.75 9.79 -8.53
C LEU A 133 7.25 11.24 -8.44
N ASN A 134 8.15 12.22 -8.44
CA ASN A 134 7.76 13.64 -8.50
C ASN A 134 7.06 14.00 -9.81
N ALA A 135 7.42 13.38 -10.93
CA ALA A 135 6.72 13.57 -12.19
C ALA A 135 5.30 12.99 -12.14
N GLU A 136 5.12 11.80 -11.56
CA GLU A 136 3.80 11.20 -11.34
C GLU A 136 2.93 12.06 -10.43
N ILE A 137 3.47 12.62 -9.33
CA ILE A 137 2.71 13.51 -8.45
C ILE A 137 2.17 14.73 -9.20
N ARG A 138 2.97 15.31 -10.11
CA ARG A 138 2.55 16.45 -10.92
C ARG A 138 1.54 16.08 -12.01
N SER A 139 1.52 14.82 -12.46
CA SER A 139 0.62 14.34 -13.52
C SER A 139 -0.70 13.80 -12.98
N VAL A 140 -0.75 13.44 -11.70
CA VAL A 140 -1.94 12.95 -11.03
C VAL A 140 -2.87 14.12 -10.74
N ASP A 141 -3.94 14.20 -11.52
CA ASP A 141 -5.11 15.01 -11.20
C ASP A 141 -6.16 14.12 -10.53
N VAL A 142 -6.45 14.41 -9.26
CA VAL A 142 -7.52 13.75 -8.50
C VAL A 142 -8.64 14.76 -8.33
N ASP A 143 -9.68 14.66 -9.15
CA ASP A 143 -10.88 15.50 -9.09
C ASP A 143 -10.59 17.02 -9.17
N GLY A 144 -9.60 17.45 -9.96
CA GLY A 144 -9.18 18.86 -10.08
C GLY A 144 -8.34 19.36 -8.90
N ARG A 145 -7.95 18.48 -7.97
CA ARG A 145 -7.17 18.86 -6.78
C ARG A 145 -5.69 18.71 -7.06
N HIS A 146 -5.01 19.84 -7.12
CA HIS A 146 -3.56 19.89 -7.05
C HIS A 146 -3.11 19.72 -5.59
N PHE A 147 -2.00 19.04 -5.36
CA PHE A 147 -1.38 18.97 -4.04
C PHE A 147 -0.26 20.02 -3.92
N PRO A 148 -0.53 21.23 -3.40
CA PRO A 148 0.47 22.28 -3.27
C PRO A 148 1.47 21.90 -2.17
N GLY A 149 2.74 21.71 -2.53
CA GLY A 149 3.83 21.43 -1.59
C GLY A 149 4.63 20.16 -1.91
N GLY A 150 4.10 19.27 -2.75
CA GLY A 150 4.81 18.05 -3.18
C GLY A 150 5.14 17.08 -2.04
N LEU A 151 5.85 16.00 -2.37
CA LEU A 151 6.12 14.92 -1.42
C LEU A 151 6.86 15.37 -0.15
N GLN A 152 7.80 16.30 -0.28
CA GLN A 152 8.63 16.75 0.83
C GLN A 152 7.82 17.44 1.93
N ALA A 153 6.75 18.14 1.58
CA ALA A 153 5.85 18.73 2.56
C ALA A 153 4.83 17.71 3.10
N ALA A 154 4.36 16.79 2.25
CA ALA A 154 3.31 15.85 2.61
C ALA A 154 3.77 14.71 3.53
N LEU A 155 4.90 14.09 3.19
CA LEU A 155 5.34 12.86 3.83
C LEU A 155 5.61 13.04 5.34
N PRO A 156 6.22 14.14 5.82
CA PRO A 156 6.35 14.39 7.25
C PRO A 156 4.99 14.51 7.96
N GLN A 157 4.01 15.17 7.34
CA GLN A 157 2.66 15.33 7.90
C GLN A 157 1.95 13.97 8.00
N ILE A 158 1.98 13.19 6.92
CA ILE A 158 1.40 11.84 6.88
C ILE A 158 2.09 10.94 7.91
N ASN A 159 3.42 10.96 7.99
CA ASN A 159 4.18 10.14 8.93
C ASN A 159 3.84 10.48 10.39
N ARG A 160 3.75 11.77 10.73
CA ARG A 160 3.34 12.22 12.06
C ARG A 160 1.92 11.79 12.39
N ALA A 161 0.99 12.03 11.46
CA ALA A 161 -0.40 11.67 11.64
C ALA A 161 -0.59 10.14 11.74
N PHE A 162 0.19 9.34 11.00
CA PHE A 162 0.16 7.87 11.14
C PHE A 162 0.44 7.39 12.57
N VAL A 163 1.37 8.04 13.27
CA VAL A 163 1.67 7.72 14.67
C VAL A 163 0.54 8.20 15.57
N GLU A 164 0.18 9.47 15.49
CA GLU A 164 -0.82 10.08 16.39
C GLU A 164 -2.21 9.45 16.25
N TRP A 165 -2.65 9.12 15.03
CA TRP A 165 -3.99 8.56 14.78
C TRP A 165 -4.16 7.13 15.33
N ARG A 166 -3.08 6.38 15.52
CA ARG A 166 -3.13 5.05 16.18
C ARG A 166 -3.34 5.17 17.69
N TYR A 167 -2.89 6.28 18.26
CA TYR A 167 -3.01 6.60 19.68
C TYR A 167 -3.96 7.78 19.89
N ALA A 168 -4.94 7.97 19.01
CA ALA A 168 -5.83 9.12 19.06
C ALA A 168 -6.61 9.21 20.39
N TYR A 169 -6.81 8.08 21.06
CA TYR A 169 -7.42 8.00 22.40
C TYR A 169 -6.51 8.51 23.53
N GLU A 170 -5.21 8.68 23.27
CA GLU A 170 -4.20 9.18 24.21
C GLU A 170 -3.94 10.69 24.03
N HIS A 171 -4.50 11.31 23.00
CA HIS A 171 -4.22 12.69 22.61
C HIS A 171 -5.44 13.58 22.72
N SER A 172 -5.30 14.74 23.35
CA SER A 172 -6.35 15.77 23.41
C SER A 172 -6.52 16.52 22.08
N ASN A 173 -5.49 16.52 21.23
CA ASN A 173 -5.49 17.07 19.88
C ASN A 173 -4.63 16.18 18.96
N ILE A 174 -5.14 15.89 17.77
CA ILE A 174 -4.45 15.10 16.74
C ILE A 174 -4.10 16.00 15.55
N SER A 175 -2.94 15.76 14.94
CA SER A 175 -2.52 16.51 13.76
C SER A 175 -3.45 16.25 12.58
N PRO A 176 -3.71 17.28 11.75
CA PRO A 176 -4.51 17.10 10.55
C PRO A 176 -3.84 16.12 9.59
N PHE A 177 -4.62 15.19 9.05
CA PHE A 177 -4.15 14.27 8.02
C PHE A 177 -4.53 14.81 6.62
N PRO A 178 -3.57 15.02 5.70
CA PRO A 178 -3.85 15.55 4.38
C PRO A 178 -4.46 14.47 3.47
N MET A 179 -5.77 14.19 3.61
CA MET A 179 -6.41 13.05 2.94
C MET A 179 -6.29 13.06 1.42
N ASP A 180 -6.56 14.21 0.80
CA ASP A 180 -6.43 14.37 -0.65
C ASP A 180 -4.99 14.19 -1.11
N GLY A 181 -4.04 14.74 -0.34
CA GLY A 181 -2.61 14.56 -0.59
C GLY A 181 -2.20 13.09 -0.52
N ALA A 182 -2.64 12.37 0.51
CA ALA A 182 -2.38 10.94 0.63
C ALA A 182 -2.95 10.14 -0.55
N ARG A 183 -4.17 10.48 -1.03
CA ARG A 183 -4.75 9.85 -2.22
C ARG A 183 -3.92 10.10 -3.47
N VAL A 184 -3.48 11.34 -3.71
CA VAL A 184 -2.60 11.69 -4.83
C VAL A 184 -1.28 10.89 -4.75
N ILE A 185 -0.69 10.80 -3.56
CA ILE A 185 0.56 10.07 -3.35
C ILE A 185 0.40 8.57 -3.58
N LEU A 186 -0.70 7.96 -3.10
CA LEU A 186 -1.01 6.55 -3.35
C LEU A 186 -1.06 6.25 -4.85
N GLU A 187 -1.77 7.07 -5.62
CA GLU A 187 -1.89 6.88 -7.07
C GLU A 187 -0.56 7.10 -7.78
N ALA A 188 0.20 8.13 -7.42
CA ALA A 188 1.52 8.39 -7.99
C ALA A 188 2.51 7.25 -7.71
N CYS A 189 2.55 6.76 -6.46
CA CYS A 189 3.38 5.60 -6.08
C CYS A 189 2.98 4.34 -6.87
N ARG A 190 1.68 4.10 -7.05
CA ARG A 190 1.16 2.98 -7.83
C ARG A 190 1.62 3.05 -9.29
N ARG A 191 1.49 4.23 -9.94
CA ARG A 191 1.96 4.46 -11.32
C ARG A 191 3.46 4.27 -11.43
N ALA A 192 4.23 4.83 -10.49
CA ALA A 192 5.67 4.70 -10.46
C ALA A 192 6.12 3.23 -10.37
N LEU A 193 5.45 2.42 -9.54
CA LEU A 193 5.72 0.99 -9.41
C LEU A 193 5.45 0.21 -10.71
N VAL A 194 4.32 0.48 -11.38
CA VAL A 194 4.00 -0.17 -12.66
C VAL A 194 5.12 0.06 -13.68
N VAL A 195 5.54 1.31 -13.85
CA VAL A 195 6.63 1.67 -14.76
C VAL A 195 7.95 1.02 -14.34
N ALA A 196 8.26 0.98 -13.04
CA ALA A 196 9.49 0.38 -12.53
C ALA A 196 9.54 -1.14 -12.79
N PHE A 197 8.43 -1.86 -12.56
CA PHE A 197 8.33 -3.29 -12.87
C PHE A 197 8.41 -3.57 -14.38
N GLN A 198 7.78 -2.76 -15.23
CA GLN A 198 7.88 -2.89 -16.68
C GLN A 198 9.33 -2.74 -17.16
N LYS A 199 10.06 -1.71 -16.69
CA LYS A 199 11.48 -1.51 -17.01
C LYS A 199 12.34 -2.70 -16.58
N ARG A 200 12.08 -3.26 -15.40
CA ARG A 200 12.78 -4.44 -14.88
C ARG A 200 12.54 -5.68 -15.74
N GLY A 201 11.30 -5.91 -16.18
CA GLY A 201 10.95 -7.01 -17.09
C GLY A 201 11.64 -6.89 -18.46
N ILE A 202 11.72 -5.68 -19.02
CA ILE A 202 12.43 -5.40 -20.28
C ILE A 202 13.95 -5.60 -20.11
N ALA A 203 14.53 -5.15 -19.00
CA ALA A 203 15.96 -5.34 -18.70
C ALA A 203 16.32 -6.83 -18.55
N SER A 204 15.46 -7.64 -17.93
CA SER A 204 15.68 -9.10 -17.84
C SER A 204 15.55 -9.82 -19.18
N ALA A 205 14.73 -9.32 -20.11
CA ALA A 205 14.55 -9.93 -21.43
C ALA A 205 15.70 -9.63 -22.40
N THR A 206 16.45 -8.54 -22.18
CA THR A 206 17.53 -8.09 -23.07
C THR A 206 18.93 -8.56 -22.66
N GLY A 207 19.11 -9.08 -21.43
CA GLY A 207 20.40 -9.59 -20.91
C GLY A 207 20.76 -11.04 -21.31
N GLY A 208 19.99 -11.69 -22.17
CA GLY A 208 20.10 -13.13 -22.46
C GLY A 208 20.91 -13.55 -23.71
N LYS A 209 21.69 -12.66 -24.32
CA LYS A 209 22.58 -13.01 -25.45
C LYS A 209 23.93 -12.30 -25.35
N SER A 210 24.85 -12.89 -24.60
CA SER A 210 26.28 -12.56 -24.67
C SER A 210 27.06 -13.71 -24.07
N GLY A 211 27.46 -14.68 -24.90
CA GLY A 211 28.31 -15.79 -24.47
C GLY A 211 28.29 -16.98 -25.41
N ASN A 212 28.53 -16.76 -26.70
CA ASN A 212 29.20 -17.75 -27.54
C ASN A 212 29.77 -17.05 -28.78
N GLU A 213 30.91 -17.57 -29.25
CA GLU A 213 31.84 -17.03 -30.27
C GLU A 213 32.96 -16.17 -29.63
N LYS A 214 34.23 -16.59 -29.57
CA LYS A 214 34.98 -17.71 -30.16
C LYS A 214 36.07 -18.17 -29.20
#